data_AF-A0A0S8EMA3-F1
#
_entry.id   AF-A0A0S8EMA3-F1
#
_cell.length_a   1.000
_cell.length_b   1.000
_cell.length_c   1.000
_cell.angle_alpha   90.00
_cell.angle_beta   90.00
_cell.angle_gamma   90.00
#
_symmetry.space_group_name_H-M   'P 1'
#
loop_
_entity.id
_entity.type
_entity.pdbx_description
1 polymer ?
#
loop_
_entity_poly.entity_id
_entity_poly.type
_entity_poly.pdbx_seq_one_letter_code
_entity_poly.pdbx_strand_id
1 'polypeptide(L)'
;MDLTSQKERWAVWTVQARNFAKRQNFADAVARMKLVSGSIGDALVGVTDPVQKARLEAQLARANEQLAELRAQYDAWHAEIAARRQHTIDSAEEEMARPLPRKAD
;
A
#
# COMPACT_ATOMS: atom_id res chain seq x y z
N MET A 1 -22.56 -8.76 15.14
CA MET A 1 -21.18 -9.30 15.24
C MET A 1 -20.53 -8.58 16.40
N ASP A 2 -20.04 -9.29 17.40
CA ASP A 2 -19.44 -8.69 18.60
C ASP A 2 -18.05 -8.09 18.31
N LEU A 3 -17.57 -7.25 19.21
CA LEU A 3 -16.31 -6.50 19.03
C LEU A 3 -15.07 -7.41 19.04
N THR A 4 -15.13 -8.58 19.69
CA THR A 4 -14.01 -9.52 19.73
C THR A 4 -13.80 -10.15 18.36
N SER A 5 -14.87 -10.66 17.75
CA SER A 5 -14.83 -11.19 16.38
C SER A 5 -14.35 -10.14 15.36
N GLN A 6 -14.75 -8.88 15.54
CA GLN A 6 -14.27 -7.78 14.70
C GLN A 6 -12.76 -7.54 14.86
N LYS A 7 -12.25 -7.54 16.09
CA LYS A 7 -10.81 -7.37 16.37
C LYS A 7 -9.96 -8.49 15.76
N GLU A 8 -10.41 -9.73 15.83
CA GLU A 8 -9.73 -10.87 15.19
C GLU A 8 -9.69 -10.69 13.67
N ARG A 9 -10.81 -10.28 13.07
CA ARG A 9 -10.88 -10.01 11.63
C ARG A 9 -9.93 -8.88 11.23
N TRP A 10 -9.86 -7.80 12.00
CA TRP A 10 -8.90 -6.72 11.75
C TRP A 10 -7.46 -7.22 11.81
N ALA A 11 -7.11 -8.05 12.81
CA ALA A 11 -5.77 -8.62 12.91
C ALA A 11 -5.40 -9.47 11.69
N VAL A 12 -6.32 -10.33 11.23
CA VAL A 12 -6.13 -11.15 10.02
C VAL A 12 -5.89 -10.26 8.80
N TRP A 13 -6.72 -9.22 8.62
CA TRP A 13 -6.56 -8.30 7.50
C TRP A 13 -5.26 -7.50 7.56
N THR A 14 -4.82 -7.05 8.74
CA THR A 14 -3.52 -6.39 8.91
C THR A 14 -2.37 -7.33 8.52
N VAL A 15 -2.43 -8.61 8.92
CA VAL A 15 -1.43 -9.61 8.51
C VAL A 15 -1.45 -9.83 6.99
N GLN A 16 -2.62 -9.93 6.39
CA GLN A 16 -2.76 -10.05 4.94
C GLN A 16 -2.16 -8.84 4.21
N ALA A 17 -2.43 -7.62 4.67
CA ALA A 17 -1.86 -6.41 4.10
C ALA A 17 -0.32 -6.43 4.13
N ARG A 18 0.26 -6.82 5.26
CA ARG A 18 1.72 -6.98 5.39
C ARG A 18 2.28 -8.03 4.44
N ASN A 19 1.59 -9.15 4.27
CA ASN A 19 2.02 -10.20 3.35
C ASN A 19 1.94 -9.76 1.89
N PHE A 20 0.95 -8.97 1.51
CA PHE A 20 0.88 -8.35 0.19
C PHE A 20 2.04 -7.38 -0.04
N ALA A 21 2.33 -6.51 0.93
CA ALA A 21 3.45 -5.57 0.86
C ALA A 21 4.81 -6.29 0.70
N LYS A 22 5.04 -7.38 1.44
CA LYS A 22 6.25 -8.22 1.29
C LYS A 22 6.43 -8.78 -0.12
N ARG A 23 5.34 -9.01 -0.84
CA ARG A 23 5.34 -9.48 -2.23
C ARG A 23 5.31 -8.33 -3.24
N GLN A 24 5.55 -7.10 -2.80
CA GLN A 24 5.42 -5.86 -3.59
C GLN A 24 4.03 -5.66 -4.21
N ASN A 25 3.03 -6.38 -3.72
CA ASN A 25 1.64 -6.18 -4.12
C ASN A 25 1.02 -5.08 -3.25
N PHE A 26 1.53 -3.87 -3.44
CA PHE A 26 1.16 -2.72 -2.60
C PHE A 26 -0.30 -2.28 -2.82
N ALA A 27 -0.86 -2.48 -4.01
CA ALA A 27 -2.26 -2.18 -4.30
C ALA A 27 -3.20 -2.98 -3.38
N ASP A 28 -3.01 -4.31 -3.30
CA ASP A 28 -3.80 -5.17 -2.42
C ASP A 28 -3.49 -4.91 -0.94
N ALA A 29 -2.24 -4.57 -0.60
CA ALA A 29 -1.87 -4.18 0.76
C ALA A 29 -2.64 -2.94 1.24
N VAL A 30 -2.67 -1.90 0.42
CA VAL A 30 -3.40 -0.65 0.67
C VAL A 30 -4.90 -0.90 0.73
N ALA A 31 -5.47 -1.68 -0.20
CA ALA A 31 -6.88 -2.03 -0.18
C ALA A 31 -7.28 -2.75 1.11
N ARG A 32 -6.45 -3.69 1.57
CA ARG A 32 -6.70 -4.44 2.81
C ARG A 32 -6.61 -3.55 4.05
N MET A 33 -5.66 -2.61 4.13
CA MET A 33 -5.58 -1.65 5.25
C MET A 33 -6.72 -0.63 5.24
N LYS A 34 -7.27 -0.25 4.08
CA LYS A 34 -8.49 0.56 4.00
C LYS A 34 -9.69 -0.19 4.62
N LEU A 35 -9.82 -1.50 4.37
CA LEU A 35 -10.88 -2.31 4.99
C LEU A 35 -10.76 -2.36 6.52
N VAL A 36 -9.53 -2.47 7.05
CA VAL A 36 -9.28 -2.41 8.50
C VAL A 36 -9.72 -1.05 9.05
N SER A 37 -9.24 0.04 8.46
CA SER A 37 -9.52 1.41 8.93
C SER A 37 -11.02 1.73 8.85
N GLY A 38 -11.67 1.38 7.74
CA GLY A 38 -13.12 1.55 7.57
C GLY A 38 -13.92 0.75 8.59
N SER A 39 -13.60 -0.54 8.78
CA SER A 39 -14.33 -1.37 9.74
C SER A 39 -14.12 -0.95 11.21
N ILE A 40 -12.97 -0.37 11.57
CA ILE A 40 -12.78 0.22 12.91
C ILE A 40 -13.63 1.49 13.05
N GLY A 41 -13.67 2.32 12.00
CA GLY A 41 -14.52 3.52 11.94
C GLY A 41 -16.01 3.18 12.12
N ASP A 42 -16.50 2.15 11.44
CA ASP A 42 -17.87 1.67 11.59
C ASP A 42 -18.15 1.17 13.01
N ALA A 43 -17.20 0.45 13.62
CA ALA A 43 -17.32 -0.03 14.99
C ALA A 43 -17.40 1.11 16.01
N LEU A 44 -16.69 2.22 15.76
CA LEU A 44 -16.71 3.40 16.63
C LEU A 44 -18.09 4.06 16.74
N VAL A 45 -18.90 4.01 15.68
CA VAL A 45 -20.25 4.61 15.67
C VAL A 45 -21.17 3.97 16.71
N GLY A 46 -21.02 2.67 16.97
CA GLY A 46 -21.87 1.91 17.89
C GLY A 46 -21.37 1.84 19.33
N VAL A 47 -20.20 2.40 19.66
CA VAL A 47 -19.57 2.24 20.98
C VAL A 47 -19.94 3.41 21.90
N THR A 48 -20.64 3.10 22.98
CA THR A 48 -21.06 4.08 24.00
C THR A 48 -20.10 4.15 25.19
N ASP A 49 -19.37 3.08 25.48
CA ASP A 49 -18.39 3.05 26.56
C ASP A 49 -17.16 3.92 26.22
N PRO A 50 -16.86 4.97 27.00
CA PRO A 50 -15.80 5.92 26.68
C PRO A 50 -14.40 5.29 26.66
N VAL A 51 -14.16 4.28 27.50
CA VAL A 51 -12.86 3.59 27.55
C VAL A 51 -12.65 2.75 26.29
N GLN A 52 -13.67 1.98 25.87
CA GLN A 52 -13.62 1.26 24.60
C GLN A 52 -13.53 2.19 23.40
N LYS A 53 -14.26 3.31 23.42
CA LYS A 53 -14.19 4.32 22.37
C LYS A 53 -12.77 4.85 22.18
N ALA A 54 -12.14 5.31 23.26
CA ALA A 54 -10.76 5.81 23.23
C ALA A 54 -9.75 4.73 22.72
N ARG A 55 -9.96 3.47 23.11
CA ARG A 55 -9.13 2.35 22.62
C ARG A 55 -9.27 2.13 21.12
N LEU A 56 -10.50 2.22 20.59
CA LEU A 56 -10.77 2.07 19.17
C LEU A 56 -10.30 3.27 18.36
N GLU A 57 -10.40 4.49 18.89
CA GLU A 57 -9.83 5.70 18.27
C GLU A 57 -8.31 5.58 18.13
N ALA A 58 -7.62 5.14 19.20
CA ALA A 58 -6.18 4.88 19.13
C ALA A 58 -5.84 3.74 18.16
N GLN A 59 -6.71 2.73 18.03
CA GLN A 59 -6.52 1.66 17.05
C GLN A 59 -6.72 2.15 15.62
N LEU A 60 -7.70 3.01 15.38
CA LEU A 60 -7.95 3.65 14.08
C LEU A 60 -6.77 4.53 13.68
N ALA A 61 -6.24 5.33 14.60
CA ALA A 61 -5.06 6.16 14.36
C ALA A 61 -3.87 5.31 13.87
N ARG A 62 -3.55 4.23 14.58
CA ARG A 62 -2.49 3.30 14.16
C ARG A 62 -2.76 2.63 12.81
N ALA A 63 -4.02 2.28 12.51
CA ALA A 63 -4.38 1.72 11.21
C ALA A 63 -4.18 2.72 10.08
N ASN A 64 -4.52 4.00 10.32
CA ASN A 64 -4.30 5.09 9.37
C ASN A 64 -2.82 5.41 9.15
N GLU A 65 -2.00 5.37 10.19
CA GLU A 65 -0.54 5.49 10.08
C GLU A 65 0.05 4.39 9.20
N GLN A 66 -0.31 3.13 9.45
CA GLN A 66 0.12 2.00 8.64
C GLN A 66 -0.38 2.10 7.19
N LEU A 67 -1.59 2.61 6.97
CA LEU A 67 -2.12 2.86 5.63
C LEU A 67 -1.34 3.96 4.90
N ALA A 68 -0.98 5.05 5.59
CA ALA A 68 -0.17 6.12 5.04
C ALA A 68 1.24 5.62 4.66
N GLU A 69 1.86 4.80 5.51
CA GLU A 69 3.15 4.18 5.24
C GLU A 69 3.10 3.29 3.99
N LEU A 70 2.09 2.41 3.88
CA LEU A 70 1.93 1.56 2.70
C LEU A 70 1.68 2.36 1.42
N ARG A 71 0.98 3.49 1.51
CA ARG A 71 0.78 4.39 0.37
C ARG A 71 2.10 5.01 -0.07
N ALA A 72 2.90 5.50 0.87
CA ALA A 72 4.23 6.03 0.55
C ALA A 72 5.13 4.97 -0.11
N GLN A 73 5.12 3.73 0.38
CA GLN A 73 5.83 2.61 -0.24
C GLN A 73 5.32 2.30 -1.65
N TYR A 74 4.00 2.34 -1.85
CA TYR A 74 3.40 2.15 -3.18
C TYR A 74 3.84 3.23 -4.17
N ASP A 75 3.78 4.49 -3.75
CA ASP A 75 4.14 5.64 -4.60
C ASP A 75 5.64 5.59 -4.96
N ALA A 76 6.49 5.25 -3.99
CA ALA A 76 7.93 5.05 -4.23
C ALA A 76 8.19 3.91 -5.23
N TRP A 77 7.57 2.74 -5.03
CA TRP A 77 7.70 1.60 -5.94
C TRP A 77 7.19 1.94 -7.36
N HIS A 78 6.09 2.68 -7.46
CA HIS A 78 5.54 3.11 -8.74
C HIS A 78 6.47 4.10 -9.46
N ALA A 79 7.09 5.03 -8.71
CA ALA A 79 8.09 5.96 -9.23
C ALA A 79 9.34 5.23 -9.74
N GLU A 80 9.82 4.20 -9.03
CA GLU A 80 10.96 3.38 -9.47
C GLU A 80 10.66 2.64 -10.79
N ILE A 81 9.46 2.08 -10.94
CA ILE A 81 9.03 1.45 -12.20
C ILE A 81 8.97 2.47 -13.34
N ALA A 82 8.43 3.66 -13.08
CA ALA A 82 8.36 4.72 -14.07
C ALA A 82 9.77 5.16 -14.52
N ALA A 83 10.68 5.37 -13.57
CA ALA A 83 12.08 5.73 -13.85
C ALA A 83 12.79 4.65 -14.68
N ARG A 84 12.60 3.37 -14.33
CA ARG A 84 13.17 2.26 -15.11
C ARG A 84 12.63 2.24 -16.54
N ARG A 85 11.33 2.47 -16.74
CA ARG A 85 10.73 2.53 -18.08
C ARG A 85 11.29 3.69 -18.89
N GLN A 86 11.44 4.86 -18.27
CA GLN A 86 12.02 6.03 -18.94
C GLN A 86 13.46 5.75 -19.38
N HIS A 87 14.30 5.19 -18.50
CA HIS A 87 15.67 4.82 -18.87
C HIS A 87 15.73 3.87 -20.07
N THR A 88 14.83 2.89 -20.16
CA THR A 88 14.76 1.99 -21.32
C THR A 88 14.41 2.73 -22.61
N ILE A 89 13.50 3.71 -22.54
CA ILE A 89 13.13 4.54 -23.69
C ILE A 89 14.33 5.39 -24.12
N ASP A 90 14.94 6.11 -23.18
CA ASP A 90 16.10 6.97 -23.46
C ASP A 90 17.25 6.18 -24.10
N SER A 91 17.55 4.98 -23.57
CA SER A 91 18.58 4.09 -24.14
C SER A 91 18.25 3.65 -25.57
N ALA A 92 16.98 3.38 -25.87
CA ALA A 92 16.54 3.02 -27.22
C ALA A 92 16.63 4.21 -28.19
N GLU A 93 16.31 5.42 -27.72
CA GLU A 93 16.47 6.65 -28.50
C GLU A 93 17.96 6.91 -28.82
N GLU A 94 18.85 6.73 -27.86
CA GLU A 94 20.31 6.82 -28.07
C GLU A 94 20.82 5.80 -29.09
N GLU A 95 20.31 4.56 -29.05
CA GLU A 95 20.66 3.53 -30.02
C GLU A 95 20.16 3.88 -31.43
N MET A 96 18.92 4.36 -31.56
CA MET A 96 18.36 4.79 -32.85
C MET A 96 19.08 6.01 -33.42
N ALA A 97 19.59 6.90 -32.57
CA ALA A 97 20.40 8.05 -32.98
C ALA A 97 21.84 7.66 -33.39
N ARG A 98 22.29 6.44 -33.08
CA ARG A 98 23.64 5.98 -33.40
C ARG A 98 23.78 5.76 -34.91
N PRO A 99 24.77 6.37 -35.57
CA PRO A 99 25.00 6.15 -36.99
C PRO A 99 25.30 4.67 -37.29
N LEU A 100 24.71 4.13 -38.35
CA LEU A 100 24.97 2.76 -38.76
C LEU A 100 26.47 2.56 -39.06
N PRO A 101 27.07 1.44 -38.63
CA PRO A 101 28.47 1.17 -38.89
C PRO A 101 28.69 1.11 -40.40
N ARG A 102 29.63 1.93 -40.90
CA ARG A 102 30.06 1.86 -42.30
C ARG A 102 30.73 0.50 -42.50
N LYS A 103 30.28 -0.26 -43.49
CA LYS A 103 31.00 -1.46 -43.93
C LYS A 103 32.40 -1.01 -44.40
N ALA A 104 33.44 -1.59 -43.81
CA ALA A 104 34.79 -1.45 -44.34
C ALA A 104 34.88 -2.31 -45.60
N ASP A 105 35.21 -1.67 -46.73
CA ASP A 105 35.54 -2.34 -48.00
C ASP A 105 36.92 -3.01 -47.92
#